data_AF-A0A3L6R5L8-F1
#
_entry.id   AF-A0A3L6R5L8-F1
#
_cell.length_a   1.000
_cell.length_b   1.000
_cell.length_c   1.000
_cell.angle_alpha   90.00
_cell.angle_beta   90.00
_cell.angle_gamma   90.00
#
_symmetry.space_group_name_H-M   'P 1'
#
loop_
_entity.id
_entity.type
_entity.pdbx_description
1 polymer ?
#
loop_
_entity_poly.entity_id
_entity_poly.type
_entity_poly.pdbx_seq_one_letter_code
_entity_poly.pdbx_strand_id
1 'polypeptide(L)'
;MDLPWVKLIWDSYYNDDSLPGQKKKGSFWWKDIVKLRDTFKKLASVKVADGSTVLFWTDSWNGQPLHSACPELYSFAKDKESSFKKALSHPHLINNFHLPLTIQAHQQFQELTISLHQLQPQGDRDQWTYVWGNSIFTASRAYKEIIGHRAVHPFFLAIWKSKCQMKHKVFFWLLLRGRLSTRELLRRRNMDLESYTCDLCILQKIESVAHLFLRCNFAKACWASIGVRVITTRPLLNIFRQIKDKLQVPIYMEIIILMAWSIWTTRNDWIFKEIDPIVDSCKRHFMAEMFLLSHRTKPELAAAVETWLQSL
;
A
#
# COMPACT_ATOMS: atom_id res chain seq x y z
N MET A 1 -16.98 18.66 -12.68
CA MET A 1 -17.66 17.41 -12.32
C MET A 1 -18.54 17.73 -11.12
N ASP A 2 -19.86 17.74 -11.29
CA ASP A 2 -20.80 18.09 -10.23
C ASP A 2 -21.14 16.81 -9.46
N LEU A 3 -20.42 16.54 -8.38
CA LEU A 3 -20.58 15.32 -7.59
C LEU A 3 -21.62 15.59 -6.48
N PRO A 4 -22.80 14.94 -6.49
CA PRO A 4 -23.90 15.26 -5.57
C PRO A 4 -23.52 15.14 -4.09
N TRP A 5 -22.65 14.17 -3.75
CA TRP A 5 -22.18 14.00 -2.38
C TRP A 5 -21.28 15.14 -1.91
N VAL A 6 -20.56 15.81 -2.81
CA VAL A 6 -19.70 16.95 -2.46
C VAL A 6 -20.56 18.13 -2.03
N LYS A 7 -21.63 18.42 -2.79
CA LYS A 7 -22.62 19.46 -2.43
C LYS A 7 -23.25 19.15 -1.08
N LEU A 8 -23.70 17.91 -0.87
CA LEU A 8 -24.27 17.49 0.42
C LEU A 8 -23.32 17.72 1.60
N ILE A 9 -22.03 17.36 1.47
CA ILE A 9 -21.04 17.58 2.52
C ILE A 9 -20.82 19.08 2.77
N TRP A 10 -20.81 19.89 1.71
CA TRP A 10 -20.64 21.34 1.80
C TRP A 10 -21.82 22.01 2.50
N ASP A 11 -23.04 21.69 2.07
CA ASP A 11 -24.30 22.21 2.62
C ASP A 11 -24.61 21.70 4.04
N SER A 12 -23.95 20.61 4.46
CA SER A 12 -24.11 20.06 5.81
C SER A 12 -23.12 20.64 6.81
N TYR A 13 -21.89 20.96 6.38
CA TYR A 13 -20.78 21.25 7.31
C TYR A 13 -20.07 22.59 7.09
N TYR A 14 -20.29 23.26 5.95
CA TYR A 14 -19.48 24.39 5.47
C TYR A 14 -20.31 25.55 4.89
N ASN A 15 -21.46 25.85 5.51
CA ASN A 15 -22.46 26.80 5.01
C ASN A 15 -22.02 28.28 4.94
N ASP A 16 -20.88 28.63 5.55
CA ASP A 16 -20.38 30.01 5.65
C ASP A 16 -19.27 30.31 4.62
N ASP A 17 -19.24 29.62 3.49
CA ASP A 17 -18.10 29.60 2.53
C ASP A 17 -16.76 29.22 3.19
N SER A 18 -16.81 28.59 4.36
CA SER A 18 -15.64 28.19 5.11
C SER A 18 -15.03 26.95 4.47
N LEU A 19 -13.78 27.04 4.02
CA LEU A 19 -13.06 25.88 3.53
C LEU A 19 -12.80 24.87 4.68
N PRO A 20 -12.62 23.57 4.38
CA PRO A 20 -12.26 22.54 5.35
C PRO A 20 -10.97 22.89 6.12
N GLY A 21 -11.15 23.55 7.26
CA GLY A 21 -10.10 23.99 8.17
C GLY A 21 -9.67 22.90 9.17
N GLN A 22 -8.92 23.29 10.20
CA GLN A 22 -8.39 22.39 11.23
C GLN A 22 -9.49 21.83 12.13
N LYS A 23 -10.62 22.54 12.25
CA LYS A 23 -11.79 22.07 13.00
C LYS A 23 -12.44 20.90 12.25
N LYS A 24 -12.26 19.69 12.79
CA LYS A 24 -12.86 18.45 12.29
C LYS A 24 -14.38 18.43 12.54
N LYS A 25 -15.15 19.08 11.66
CA LYS A 25 -16.61 19.01 11.62
C LYS A 25 -17.06 17.74 10.89
N GLY A 26 -18.27 17.25 11.19
CA GLY A 26 -18.95 16.21 10.42
C GLY A 26 -18.84 14.77 10.92
N SER A 27 -19.27 13.83 10.07
CA SER A 27 -19.33 12.39 10.37
C SER A 27 -17.96 11.77 10.60
N PHE A 28 -17.92 10.58 11.23
CA PHE A 28 -16.68 9.83 11.43
C PHE A 28 -15.90 9.62 10.11
N TRP A 29 -16.59 9.23 9.04
CA TRP A 29 -16.01 9.06 7.71
C TRP A 29 -15.42 10.35 7.15
N TRP A 30 -16.14 11.46 7.26
CA TRP A 30 -15.65 12.75 6.78
C TRP A 30 -14.42 13.22 7.56
N LYS A 31 -14.42 13.03 8.89
CA LYS A 31 -13.26 13.31 9.73
C LYS A 31 -12.03 12.51 9.30
N ASP A 32 -12.20 11.25 8.88
CA ASP A 32 -11.10 10.43 8.36
C ASP A 32 -10.59 10.91 6.99
N ILE A 33 -11.49 11.34 6.10
CA ILE A 33 -11.09 11.96 4.83
C ILE A 33 -10.32 13.26 5.06
N VAL A 34 -10.79 14.11 5.98
CA VAL A 34 -10.12 15.38 6.33
C VAL A 34 -8.72 15.16 6.92
N LYS A 35 -8.44 14.01 7.56
CA LYS A 35 -7.07 13.67 8.00
C LYS A 35 -6.09 13.54 6.81
N LEU A 36 -6.58 13.19 5.62
CA LEU A 36 -5.74 13.06 4.42
C LEU A 36 -5.49 14.39 3.71
N ARG A 37 -6.11 15.49 4.16
CA ARG A 37 -6.01 16.81 3.54
C ARG A 37 -4.56 17.28 3.43
N ASP A 38 -3.79 17.21 4.51
CA ASP A 38 -2.41 17.72 4.50
C ASP A 38 -1.52 16.89 3.57
N THR A 39 -1.80 15.58 3.45
CA THR A 39 -1.17 14.71 2.45
C THR A 39 -1.57 15.13 1.03
N PHE A 40 -2.85 15.43 0.81
CA PHE A 40 -3.35 15.89 -0.49
C PHE A 40 -2.75 17.24 -0.90
N LYS A 41 -2.63 18.19 0.04
CA LYS A 41 -2.02 19.52 -0.20
C LYS A 41 -0.57 19.44 -0.64
N LYS A 42 0.18 18.43 -0.19
CA LYS A 42 1.56 18.18 -0.66
C LYS A 42 1.61 17.71 -2.12
N LEU A 43 0.52 17.15 -2.63
CA LEU A 43 0.43 16.63 -4.00
C LEU A 43 -0.18 17.64 -4.97
N ALA A 44 -0.74 18.74 -4.47
CA ALA A 44 -1.52 19.68 -5.25
C ALA A 44 -0.94 21.10 -5.16
N SER A 45 -1.00 21.82 -6.26
CA SER A 45 -0.69 23.24 -6.38
C SER A 45 -1.83 23.91 -7.12
N VAL A 46 -1.97 25.22 -6.95
CA VAL A 46 -3.12 25.93 -7.51
C VAL A 46 -2.68 27.17 -8.27
N LYS A 47 -3.24 27.33 -9.46
CA LYS A 47 -3.25 28.60 -10.18
C LYS A 47 -4.50 29.35 -9.75
N VAL A 48 -4.31 30.43 -9.00
CA VAL A 48 -5.39 31.22 -8.42
C VAL A 48 -6.09 32.02 -9.50
N ALA A 49 -7.43 32.01 -9.45
CA ALA A 49 -8.28 32.87 -10.26
C ALA A 49 -9.16 33.72 -9.33
N ASP A 50 -10.31 33.20 -8.91
CA ASP A 50 -11.21 33.89 -7.97
C ASP A 50 -10.80 33.71 -6.49
N GLY A 51 -9.97 32.71 -6.19
CA GLY A 51 -9.39 32.46 -4.89
C GLY A 51 -10.40 31.99 -3.84
N SER A 52 -11.58 31.55 -4.25
CA SER A 52 -12.63 31.08 -3.33
C SER A 52 -12.32 29.69 -2.78
N THR A 53 -11.60 28.86 -3.54
CA THR A 53 -11.29 27.48 -3.16
C THR A 53 -9.91 27.30 -2.51
N VAL A 54 -9.13 28.39 -2.42
CA VAL A 54 -7.72 28.39 -2.01
C VAL A 54 -7.57 29.00 -0.62
N LEU A 55 -6.91 28.30 0.28
CA LEU A 55 -6.49 28.83 1.57
C LEU A 55 -5.21 29.67 1.41
N PHE A 56 -5.25 30.91 1.90
CA PHE A 56 -4.18 31.88 1.70
C PHE A 56 -2.83 31.41 2.26
N TRP A 57 -2.81 30.80 3.44
CA TRP A 57 -1.56 30.45 4.14
C TRP A 57 -1.04 29.03 3.87
N THR A 58 -1.95 28.09 3.66
CA THR A 58 -1.62 26.66 3.69
C THR A 58 -1.54 26.01 2.32
N ASP A 59 -2.17 26.61 1.30
CA ASP A 59 -2.17 26.04 -0.04
C ASP A 59 -1.02 26.61 -0.86
N SER A 60 -0.52 25.80 -1.80
CA SER A 60 0.64 26.14 -2.62
C SER A 60 0.20 26.88 -3.89
N TRP A 61 -0.05 28.17 -3.75
CA TRP A 61 -0.35 29.05 -4.89
C TRP A 61 0.85 29.85 -5.40
N ASN A 62 1.93 29.95 -4.61
CA ASN A 62 3.19 30.60 -5.00
C ASN A 62 4.36 29.60 -5.05
N GLY A 63 4.11 28.39 -5.53
CA GLY A 63 5.08 27.28 -5.56
C GLY A 63 5.36 26.60 -4.20
N GLN A 64 5.08 27.27 -3.08
CA GLN A 64 5.12 26.72 -1.73
C GLN A 64 4.04 27.34 -0.81
N PRO A 65 3.65 26.67 0.28
CA PRO A 65 2.75 27.25 1.29
C PRO A 65 3.35 28.51 1.94
N LEU A 66 2.57 29.59 2.02
CA LEU A 66 3.04 30.86 2.58
C LEU A 66 3.44 30.80 4.05
N HIS A 67 2.79 29.98 4.87
CA HIS A 67 3.17 29.85 6.28
C HIS A 67 4.60 29.30 6.46
N SER A 68 5.11 28.55 5.47
CA SER A 68 6.49 28.06 5.45
C SER A 68 7.46 29.12 4.91
N ALA A 69 7.03 29.93 3.93
CA ALA A 69 7.86 30.98 3.34
C ALA A 69 7.98 32.22 4.23
N CYS A 70 6.89 32.59 4.93
CA CYS A 70 6.79 33.79 5.77
C CYS A 70 6.30 33.42 7.19
N PRO A 71 7.09 32.66 7.97
CA PRO A 71 6.65 32.13 9.27
C PRO A 71 6.42 33.23 10.32
N GLU A 72 7.24 34.29 10.29
CA GLU A 72 7.11 35.41 11.23
C GLU A 72 5.84 36.19 10.97
N LEU A 73 5.56 36.54 9.70
CA LEU A 73 4.33 37.21 9.32
C LEU A 73 3.08 36.36 9.60
N TYR A 74 3.16 35.04 9.36
CA TYR A 74 2.08 34.10 9.67
C TYR A 74 1.72 34.09 11.16
N SER A 75 2.69 34.31 12.06
CA SER A 75 2.42 34.39 13.51
C SER A 75 1.48 35.56 13.88
N PHE A 76 1.52 36.65 13.09
CA PHE A 76 0.68 37.84 13.27
C PHE A 76 -0.66 37.76 12.51
N ALA A 77 -0.92 36.72 11.72
CA ALA A 77 -2.16 36.59 10.95
C ALA A 77 -3.38 36.42 11.88
N LYS A 78 -4.40 37.27 11.69
CA LYS A 78 -5.68 37.22 12.44
C LYS A 78 -6.48 35.96 12.12
N ASP A 79 -6.55 35.61 10.84
CA ASP A 79 -7.25 34.43 10.33
C ASP A 79 -6.27 33.54 9.56
N LYS A 80 -5.88 32.43 10.19
CA LYS A 80 -4.92 31.46 9.62
C LYS A 80 -5.57 30.52 8.60
N GLU A 81 -6.90 30.50 8.54
CA GLU A 81 -7.69 29.66 7.64
C GLU A 81 -8.50 30.50 6.63
N SER A 82 -8.11 31.76 6.42
CA SER A 82 -8.75 32.63 5.44
C SER A 82 -8.56 32.09 4.02
N SER A 83 -9.63 32.13 3.21
CA SER A 83 -9.49 31.95 1.77
C SER A 83 -8.69 33.10 1.15
N PHE A 84 -8.09 32.85 -0.02
CA PHE A 84 -7.35 33.85 -0.77
C PHE A 84 -8.25 35.04 -1.10
N LYS A 85 -9.49 34.78 -1.54
CA LYS A 85 -10.52 35.80 -1.81
C LYS A 85 -10.80 36.70 -0.60
N LYS A 86 -10.98 36.10 0.59
CA LYS A 86 -11.25 36.84 1.83
C LYS A 86 -10.04 37.63 2.33
N ALA A 87 -8.83 37.10 2.13
CA ALA A 87 -7.61 37.82 2.48
C ALA A 87 -7.45 39.10 1.63
N LEU A 88 -7.74 39.03 0.34
CA LEU A 88 -7.65 40.16 -0.59
C LEU A 88 -8.88 41.08 -0.60
N SER A 89 -10.00 40.71 0.01
CA SER A 89 -11.18 41.59 0.07
C SER A 89 -10.99 42.79 1.00
N HIS A 90 -9.98 42.79 1.87
CA HIS A 90 -9.68 43.92 2.73
C HIS A 90 -9.07 45.08 1.92
N PRO A 91 -9.46 46.35 2.16
CA PRO A 91 -8.92 47.50 1.43
C PRO A 91 -7.40 47.59 1.45
N HIS A 92 -6.79 47.15 2.55
CA HIS A 92 -5.34 47.02 2.68
C HIS A 92 -5.00 45.65 3.25
N LEU A 93 -4.05 44.95 2.61
CA LEU A 93 -3.62 43.61 3.01
C LEU A 93 -3.12 43.57 4.46
N ILE A 94 -2.53 44.68 4.94
CA ILE A 94 -2.03 44.83 6.31
C ILE A 94 -3.12 44.62 7.38
N ASN A 95 -4.40 44.85 7.03
CA ASN A 95 -5.52 44.70 7.96
C ASN A 95 -5.76 43.25 8.38
N ASN A 96 -5.22 42.28 7.65
CA ASN A 96 -5.26 40.86 8.00
C ASN A 96 -4.35 40.48 9.19
N PHE A 97 -3.52 41.42 9.68
CA PHE A 97 -2.51 41.14 10.69
C PHE A 97 -2.77 41.91 12.00
N HIS A 98 -2.33 41.31 13.11
CA HIS A 98 -2.18 42.02 14.38
C HIS A 98 -0.99 42.98 14.27
N LEU A 99 -1.18 44.21 14.73
CA LEU A 99 -0.15 45.26 14.73
C LEU A 99 0.27 45.56 16.17
N PRO A 100 1.51 46.02 16.40
CA PRO A 100 2.57 46.28 15.41
C PRO A 100 3.31 45.00 14.95
N LEU A 101 3.79 45.00 13.70
CA LEU A 101 4.66 43.94 13.18
C LEU A 101 6.10 44.12 13.68
N THR A 102 6.82 43.01 13.85
CA THR A 102 8.29 43.04 14.00
C THR A 102 8.96 43.44 12.68
N ILE A 103 10.25 43.80 12.74
CA ILE A 103 11.05 44.13 11.54
C ILE A 103 11.06 42.96 10.56
N GLN A 104 11.25 41.74 11.06
CA GLN A 104 11.27 40.52 10.26
C GLN A 104 9.89 40.24 9.61
N ALA A 105 8.81 40.39 10.37
CA ALA A 105 7.46 40.21 9.83
C ALA A 105 7.12 41.29 8.80
N HIS A 106 7.58 42.53 8.99
CA HIS A 106 7.40 43.61 8.02
C HIS A 106 8.16 43.37 6.71
N GLN A 107 9.40 42.86 6.77
CA GLN A 107 10.15 42.46 5.58
C GLN A 107 9.41 41.36 4.80
N GLN A 108 8.95 40.31 5.49
CA GLN A 108 8.14 39.25 4.87
C GLN A 108 6.82 39.78 4.27
N PHE A 109 6.20 40.80 4.89
CA PHE A 109 5.01 41.45 4.35
C PHE A 109 5.29 42.19 3.04
N GLN A 110 6.44 42.85 2.92
CA GLN A 110 6.86 43.51 1.68
C GLN A 110 7.08 42.48 0.56
N GLU A 111 7.78 41.37 0.85
CA GLU A 111 8.01 40.27 -0.11
C GLU A 111 6.70 39.63 -0.59
N LEU A 112 5.77 39.39 0.34
CA LEU A 112 4.43 38.88 0.03
C LEU A 112 3.68 39.85 -0.88
N THR A 113 3.75 41.15 -0.58
CA THR A 113 3.09 42.19 -1.37
C THR A 113 3.62 42.18 -2.81
N ILE A 114 4.93 42.10 -3.00
CA ILE A 114 5.55 42.01 -4.33
C ILE A 114 5.05 40.75 -5.07
N SER A 115 5.05 39.59 -4.40
CA SER A 115 4.59 38.32 -4.98
C SER A 115 3.12 38.39 -5.42
N LEU A 116 2.27 39.05 -4.63
CA LEU A 116 0.85 39.25 -4.96
C LEU A 116 0.65 40.18 -6.16
N HIS A 117 1.46 41.23 -6.32
CA HIS A 117 1.37 42.11 -7.49
C HIS A 117 1.79 41.41 -8.79
N GLN A 118 2.67 40.41 -8.70
CA GLN A 118 3.09 39.60 -9.86
C GLN A 118 2.04 38.56 -10.25
N LEU A 119 1.17 38.16 -9.32
CA LEU A 119 0.04 37.32 -9.64
C LEU A 119 -0.96 38.14 -10.45
N GLN A 120 -1.16 37.74 -11.69
CA GLN A 120 -2.26 38.20 -12.52
C GLN A 120 -3.31 37.08 -12.57
N PRO A 121 -4.26 37.02 -11.61
CA PRO A 121 -5.33 36.03 -11.66
C PRO A 121 -6.12 36.23 -12.95
N GLN A 122 -6.23 35.17 -13.76
CA GLN A 122 -7.01 35.16 -14.99
C GLN A 122 -8.03 34.04 -14.93
N GLY A 123 -9.30 34.38 -15.15
CA GLY A 123 -10.43 33.45 -15.21
C GLY A 123 -11.36 33.50 -13.99
N ASP A 124 -12.41 32.68 -14.05
CA ASP A 124 -13.50 32.71 -13.06
C ASP A 124 -13.38 31.62 -11.98
N ARG A 125 -12.53 30.61 -12.19
CA ARG A 125 -12.40 29.45 -11.28
C ARG A 125 -10.95 29.06 -11.08
N ASP A 126 -10.57 28.85 -9.83
CA ASP A 126 -9.27 28.33 -9.44
C ASP A 126 -8.95 26.99 -10.15
N GLN A 127 -7.69 26.85 -10.61
CA GLN A 127 -7.24 25.65 -11.32
C GLN A 127 -6.21 24.88 -10.50
N TRP A 128 -6.61 23.71 -10.02
CA TRP A 128 -5.75 22.81 -9.28
C TRP A 128 -4.97 21.89 -10.21
N THR A 129 -3.66 21.84 -10.01
CA THR A 129 -2.73 20.94 -10.70
C THR A 129 -2.04 20.04 -9.68
N TYR A 130 -1.63 18.86 -10.12
CA TYR A 130 -0.92 17.89 -9.27
C TYR A 130 0.57 17.85 -9.61
N VAL A 131 1.38 17.30 -8.70
CA VAL A 131 2.84 17.15 -8.85
C VAL A 131 3.28 16.42 -10.13
N TRP A 132 2.39 15.68 -10.80
CA TRP A 132 2.63 15.03 -12.08
C TRP A 132 2.22 15.88 -13.31
N GLY A 133 2.01 17.19 -13.14
CA GLY A 133 1.93 18.17 -14.23
C GLY A 133 0.57 18.30 -14.92
N ASN A 134 -0.51 17.75 -14.37
CA ASN A 134 -1.85 17.92 -14.94
C ASN A 134 -2.92 18.13 -13.84
N SER A 135 -4.12 18.52 -14.25
CA SER A 135 -5.28 18.74 -13.39
C SER A 135 -6.15 17.48 -13.18
N ILE A 136 -5.71 16.32 -13.70
CA ILE A 136 -6.47 15.06 -13.61
C ILE A 136 -5.95 14.25 -12.43
N PHE A 137 -6.82 14.07 -11.43
CA PHE A 137 -6.51 13.24 -10.29
C PHE A 137 -6.50 11.76 -10.68
N THR A 138 -5.48 11.01 -10.27
CA THR A 138 -5.48 9.55 -10.37
C THR A 138 -5.01 8.93 -9.07
N ALA A 139 -5.83 8.05 -8.49
CA ALA A 139 -5.49 7.35 -7.24
C ALA A 139 -4.16 6.57 -7.35
N SER A 140 -3.86 6.02 -8.53
CA SER A 140 -2.61 5.30 -8.80
C SER A 140 -1.37 6.21 -8.68
N ARG A 141 -1.40 7.43 -9.23
CA ARG A 141 -0.27 8.37 -9.11
C ARG A 141 -0.16 8.92 -7.70
N ALA A 142 -1.28 9.34 -7.10
CA ALA A 142 -1.30 9.79 -5.72
C ALA A 142 -0.73 8.73 -4.77
N TYR A 143 -1.13 7.46 -4.93
CA TYR A 143 -0.59 6.36 -4.14
C TYR A 143 0.92 6.17 -4.33
N LYS A 144 1.42 6.26 -5.57
CA LYS A 144 2.87 6.16 -5.86
C LYS A 144 3.67 7.28 -5.19
N GLU A 145 3.20 8.51 -5.27
CA GLU A 145 3.84 9.67 -4.63
C GLU A 145 3.83 9.53 -3.10
N ILE A 146 2.69 9.14 -2.51
CA ILE A 146 2.55 8.99 -1.05
C ILE A 146 3.45 7.87 -0.53
N ILE A 147 3.51 6.73 -1.23
CA ILE A 147 4.29 5.58 -0.77
C ILE A 147 5.79 5.77 -1.01
N GLY A 148 6.13 6.62 -1.98
CA GLY A 148 7.47 6.88 -2.47
C GLY A 148 8.09 5.68 -3.20
N HIS A 149 9.37 5.82 -3.54
CA HIS A 149 10.15 4.70 -4.06
C HIS A 149 10.55 3.78 -2.91
N ARG A 150 9.99 2.56 -2.89
CA ARG A 150 10.41 1.49 -1.99
C ARG A 150 11.13 0.42 -2.77
N ALA A 151 12.36 0.11 -2.39
CA ALA A 151 13.08 -1.03 -2.93
C ALA A 151 12.35 -2.32 -2.52
N VAL A 152 11.65 -2.94 -3.47
CA VAL A 152 10.99 -4.24 -3.26
C VAL A 152 11.94 -5.33 -3.71
N HIS A 153 12.23 -6.28 -2.82
CA HIS A 153 13.12 -7.40 -3.17
C HIS A 153 12.53 -8.18 -4.38
N PRO A 154 13.32 -8.49 -5.43
CA PRO A 154 12.84 -9.04 -6.70
C PRO A 154 11.98 -10.31 -6.58
N PHE A 155 12.24 -11.12 -5.55
CA PHE A 155 11.44 -12.32 -5.28
C PHE A 155 9.97 -12.02 -5.00
N PHE A 156 9.64 -10.92 -4.32
CA PHE A 156 8.24 -10.52 -4.12
C PHE A 156 7.58 -10.08 -5.42
N LEU A 157 8.33 -9.42 -6.32
CA LEU A 157 7.82 -9.09 -7.65
C LEU A 157 7.52 -10.35 -8.47
N ALA A 158 8.35 -11.39 -8.32
CA ALA A 158 8.14 -12.68 -9.00
C ALA A 158 6.82 -13.36 -8.57
N ILE A 159 6.42 -13.26 -7.30
CA ILE A 159 5.12 -13.77 -6.80
C ILE A 159 3.96 -13.11 -7.54
N TRP A 160 3.99 -11.79 -7.68
CA TRP A 160 2.89 -11.06 -8.32
C TRP A 160 2.87 -11.25 -9.84
N LYS A 161 4.04 -11.47 -10.46
CA LYS A 161 4.19 -11.79 -11.89
C LYS A 161 3.81 -13.22 -12.25
N SER A 162 3.79 -14.14 -11.29
CA SER A 162 3.42 -15.55 -11.51
C SER A 162 2.01 -15.68 -12.08
N LYS A 163 1.66 -16.82 -12.66
CA LYS A 163 0.32 -17.08 -13.20
C LYS A 163 -0.62 -17.74 -12.21
N CYS A 164 -0.16 -18.01 -10.99
CA CYS A 164 -0.99 -18.55 -9.93
C CYS A 164 -2.24 -17.68 -9.68
N GLN A 165 -3.31 -18.32 -9.24
CA GLN A 165 -4.50 -17.63 -8.75
C GLN A 165 -4.16 -16.70 -7.59
N MET A 166 -4.95 -15.61 -7.44
CA MET A 166 -4.72 -14.62 -6.39
C MET A 166 -4.70 -15.24 -4.99
N LYS A 167 -5.56 -16.25 -4.74
CA LYS A 167 -5.58 -17.00 -3.46
C LYS A 167 -4.21 -17.59 -3.10
N HIS A 168 -3.52 -18.20 -4.07
CA HIS A 168 -2.20 -18.81 -3.89
C HIS A 168 -1.10 -17.75 -3.74
N LYS A 169 -1.17 -16.65 -4.51
CA LYS A 169 -0.21 -15.53 -4.40
C LYS A 169 -0.27 -14.88 -3.02
N VAL A 170 -1.47 -14.58 -2.53
CA VAL A 170 -1.68 -13.99 -1.20
C VAL A 170 -1.23 -14.96 -0.11
N PHE A 171 -1.59 -16.24 -0.22
CA PHE A 171 -1.12 -17.28 0.69
C PHE A 171 0.42 -17.31 0.78
N PHE A 172 1.10 -17.37 -0.37
CA PHE A 172 2.56 -17.46 -0.38
C PHE A 172 3.22 -16.17 0.09
N TRP A 173 2.62 -15.01 -0.19
CA TRP A 173 3.07 -13.74 0.41
C TRP A 173 2.94 -13.75 1.94
N LEU A 174 1.82 -14.24 2.50
CA LEU A 174 1.64 -14.40 3.95
C LEU A 174 2.65 -15.41 4.53
N LEU A 175 2.97 -16.48 3.81
CA LEU A 175 4.01 -17.44 4.15
C LEU A 175 5.35 -16.73 4.35
N LEU A 176 5.81 -15.97 3.35
CA LEU A 176 7.08 -15.24 3.43
C LEU A 176 7.10 -14.15 4.51
N ARG A 177 5.93 -13.61 4.86
CA ARG A 177 5.78 -12.63 5.94
C ARG A 177 5.65 -13.27 7.34
N GLY A 178 5.63 -14.60 7.44
CA GLY A 178 5.44 -15.29 8.72
C GLY A 178 4.07 -15.05 9.33
N ARG A 179 3.03 -14.86 8.49
CA ARG A 179 1.67 -14.48 8.90
C ARG A 179 0.64 -15.58 8.72
N LEU A 180 1.07 -16.81 8.41
CA LEU A 180 0.21 -17.99 8.40
C LEU A 180 -0.03 -18.51 9.82
N SER A 181 -1.21 -19.07 10.06
CA SER A 181 -1.67 -19.64 11.35
C SER A 181 -0.95 -20.95 11.72
N THR A 182 0.37 -20.96 11.63
CA THR A 182 1.25 -21.98 12.20
C THR A 182 1.17 -21.94 13.72
N ARG A 183 1.38 -23.08 14.40
CA ARG A 183 1.31 -23.14 15.87
C ARG A 183 2.31 -22.19 16.53
N GLU A 184 3.47 -21.93 15.93
CA GLU A 184 4.39 -20.89 16.40
C GLU A 184 3.75 -19.49 16.42
N LEU A 185 3.05 -19.09 15.34
CA LEU A 185 2.39 -17.79 15.29
C LEU A 185 1.23 -17.72 16.28
N LEU A 186 0.47 -18.81 16.43
CA LEU A 186 -0.64 -18.88 17.38
C LEU A 186 -0.14 -18.74 18.82
N ARG A 187 0.98 -19.38 19.16
CA ARG A 187 1.66 -19.19 20.46
C ARG A 187 2.04 -17.73 20.70
N ARG A 188 2.62 -17.07 19.70
CA ARG A 188 2.98 -15.63 19.79
C ARG A 188 1.77 -14.71 19.93
N ARG A 189 0.57 -15.18 19.58
CA ARG A 189 -0.70 -14.48 19.78
C ARG A 189 -1.41 -14.89 21.08
N ASN A 190 -0.72 -15.59 21.98
CA ASN A 190 -1.25 -16.08 23.25
C ASN A 190 -2.48 -17.00 23.09
N MET A 191 -2.53 -17.78 22.00
CA MET A 191 -3.52 -18.85 21.86
C MET A 191 -3.00 -20.11 22.55
N ASP A 192 -3.81 -20.67 23.44
CA ASP A 192 -3.51 -21.91 24.13
C ASP A 192 -3.81 -23.12 23.22
N LEU A 193 -2.86 -24.04 23.13
CA LEU A 193 -2.95 -25.24 22.30
C LEU A 193 -2.36 -26.42 23.08
N GLU A 194 -2.93 -27.60 22.90
CA GLU A 194 -2.42 -28.85 23.51
C GLU A 194 -0.95 -29.11 23.17
N SER A 195 -0.55 -28.76 21.94
CA SER A 195 0.84 -28.80 21.51
C SER A 195 1.17 -27.69 20.52
N TYR A 196 2.43 -27.23 20.56
CA TYR A 196 3.02 -26.30 19.60
C TYR A 196 3.97 -26.98 18.60
N THR A 197 4.07 -28.31 18.66
CA THR A 197 4.87 -29.13 17.74
C THR A 197 4.17 -29.30 16.40
N CYS A 198 4.89 -29.72 15.36
CA CYS A 198 4.36 -29.98 14.03
C CYS A 198 3.83 -31.41 13.98
N ASP A 199 2.52 -31.61 13.75
CA ASP A 199 1.92 -32.95 13.69
C ASP A 199 2.43 -33.76 12.49
N LEU A 200 2.86 -33.07 11.42
CA LEU A 200 3.45 -33.71 10.25
C LEU A 200 4.91 -34.14 10.47
N CYS A 201 5.50 -33.80 11.62
CA CYS A 201 6.89 -34.09 11.92
C CYS A 201 7.03 -35.20 12.94
N ILE A 202 7.57 -36.34 12.52
CA ILE A 202 7.92 -37.45 13.44
C ILE A 202 8.89 -37.05 14.55
N LEU A 203 9.65 -35.96 14.39
CA LEU A 203 10.57 -35.43 15.41
C LEU A 203 9.91 -34.41 16.35
N GLN A 204 8.60 -34.16 16.19
CA GLN A 204 7.80 -33.27 17.04
C GLN A 204 8.46 -31.90 17.29
N LYS A 205 9.06 -31.32 16.24
CA LYS A 205 9.67 -29.98 16.32
C LYS A 205 8.61 -28.89 16.27
N ILE A 206 8.91 -27.72 16.82
CA ILE A 206 8.01 -26.54 16.78
C ILE A 206 7.56 -26.25 15.34
N GLU A 207 6.25 -26.10 15.14
CA GLU A 207 5.65 -25.76 13.85
C GLU A 207 5.86 -24.27 13.53
N SER A 208 7.06 -23.93 13.09
CA SER A 208 7.37 -22.65 12.43
C SER A 208 7.09 -22.73 10.94
N VAL A 209 6.93 -21.59 10.27
CA VAL A 209 6.78 -21.53 8.80
C VAL A 209 7.95 -22.23 8.09
N ALA A 210 9.18 -21.94 8.49
CA ALA A 210 10.34 -22.58 7.88
C ALA A 210 10.33 -24.09 8.12
N HIS A 211 9.94 -24.53 9.32
CA HIS A 211 9.83 -25.96 9.61
C HIS A 211 8.76 -26.63 8.76
N LEU A 212 7.52 -26.15 8.82
CA LEU A 212 6.36 -26.75 8.16
C LEU A 212 6.60 -26.92 6.65
N PHE A 213 7.14 -25.91 5.97
CA PHE A 213 7.25 -25.93 4.50
C PHE A 213 8.58 -26.49 3.97
N LEU A 214 9.65 -26.49 4.76
CA LEU A 214 11.01 -26.76 4.23
C LEU A 214 11.82 -27.74 5.09
N ARG A 215 11.65 -27.78 6.42
CA ARG A 215 12.51 -28.58 7.31
C ARG A 215 11.86 -29.84 7.85
N CYS A 216 10.53 -29.91 7.85
CA CYS A 216 9.75 -31.07 8.24
C CYS A 216 10.08 -32.27 7.35
N ASN A 217 10.09 -33.48 7.91
CA ASN A 217 10.38 -34.70 7.16
C ASN A 217 9.31 -34.95 6.08
N PHE A 218 8.03 -34.72 6.40
CA PHE A 218 6.94 -34.73 5.44
C PHE A 218 7.18 -33.74 4.29
N ALA A 219 7.45 -32.48 4.61
CA ALA A 219 7.69 -31.46 3.58
C ALA A 219 8.88 -31.79 2.68
N LYS A 220 10.00 -32.27 3.26
CA LYS A 220 11.16 -32.73 2.48
C LYS A 220 10.79 -33.88 1.53
N ALA A 221 9.94 -34.81 1.96
CA ALA A 221 9.46 -35.89 1.12
C ALA A 221 8.57 -35.37 -0.03
N CYS A 222 7.69 -34.39 0.23
CA CYS A 222 6.87 -33.74 -0.81
C CYS A 222 7.72 -33.00 -1.85
N TRP A 223 8.78 -32.30 -1.43
CA TRP A 223 9.72 -31.70 -2.40
C TRP A 223 10.49 -32.76 -3.17
N ALA A 224 10.93 -33.83 -2.50
CA ALA A 224 11.66 -34.92 -3.15
C ALA A 224 10.78 -35.68 -4.16
N SER A 225 9.47 -35.80 -3.94
CA SER A 225 8.54 -36.47 -4.86
C SER A 225 8.35 -35.74 -6.19
N ILE A 226 8.81 -34.49 -6.28
CA ILE A 226 8.87 -33.70 -7.53
C ILE A 226 10.32 -33.43 -7.97
N GLY A 227 11.28 -34.23 -7.50
CA GLY A 227 12.70 -34.12 -7.89
C GLY A 227 13.49 -33.01 -7.18
N VAL A 228 12.93 -32.32 -6.19
CA VAL A 228 13.57 -31.18 -5.52
C VAL A 228 14.15 -31.58 -4.16
N ARG A 229 15.48 -31.60 -4.04
CA ARG A 229 16.17 -31.78 -2.75
C ARG A 229 16.41 -30.45 -2.04
N VAL A 230 15.74 -30.23 -0.91
CA VAL A 230 15.81 -28.98 -0.13
C VAL A 230 16.95 -28.99 0.88
N ILE A 231 17.88 -28.03 0.81
CA ILE A 231 18.92 -27.82 1.82
C ILE A 231 18.46 -26.73 2.79
N THR A 232 18.45 -27.06 4.08
CA THR A 232 17.65 -26.32 5.09
C THR A 232 18.44 -25.41 6.03
N THR A 233 19.74 -25.29 5.81
CA THR A 233 20.71 -24.55 6.65
C THR A 233 20.65 -23.03 6.48
N ARG A 234 19.73 -22.51 5.64
CA ARG A 234 19.66 -21.09 5.26
C ARG A 234 18.34 -20.43 5.73
N PRO A 235 18.26 -19.09 5.72
CA PRO A 235 17.00 -18.36 5.87
C PRO A 235 15.96 -18.75 4.80
N LEU A 236 14.68 -18.62 5.13
CA LEU A 236 13.53 -19.03 4.30
C LEU A 236 13.64 -18.61 2.82
N LEU A 237 13.87 -17.31 2.57
CA LEU A 237 13.98 -16.77 1.21
C LEU A 237 15.17 -17.35 0.43
N ASN A 238 16.28 -17.64 1.11
CA ASN A 238 17.47 -18.22 0.47
C ASN A 238 17.24 -19.67 0.07
N ILE A 239 16.43 -20.41 0.83
CA ILE A 239 16.05 -21.79 0.47
C ILE A 239 15.15 -21.76 -0.77
N PHE A 240 14.14 -20.88 -0.83
CA PHE A 240 13.30 -20.76 -2.04
C PHE A 240 14.08 -20.30 -3.27
N ARG A 241 15.09 -19.43 -3.09
CA ARG A 241 16.02 -19.08 -4.18
C ARG A 241 16.79 -20.30 -4.67
N GLN A 242 17.32 -21.12 -3.77
CA GLN A 242 17.98 -22.36 -4.15
C GLN A 242 17.05 -23.34 -4.87
N ILE A 243 15.79 -23.44 -4.44
CA ILE A 243 14.79 -24.28 -5.13
C ILE A 243 14.57 -23.77 -6.56
N LYS A 244 14.42 -22.46 -6.74
CA LYS A 244 14.38 -21.83 -8.08
C LYS A 244 15.60 -22.22 -8.91
N ASP A 245 16.81 -22.07 -8.37
CA ASP A 245 18.06 -22.30 -9.09
C ASP A 245 18.26 -23.78 -9.47
N LYS A 246 17.63 -24.70 -8.73
CA LYS A 246 17.61 -26.14 -9.05
C LYS A 246 16.55 -26.51 -10.07
N LEU A 247 15.38 -25.87 -10.03
CA LEU A 247 14.28 -26.17 -10.94
C LEU A 247 14.61 -25.78 -12.38
N GLN A 248 15.26 -24.63 -12.60
CA GLN A 248 15.69 -24.12 -13.92
C GLN A 248 14.59 -24.12 -15.01
N VAL A 249 13.32 -24.05 -14.62
CA VAL A 249 12.18 -23.97 -15.54
C VAL A 249 11.48 -22.60 -15.45
N PRO A 250 10.83 -22.11 -16.52
CA PRO A 250 10.14 -20.82 -16.50
C PRO A 250 8.97 -20.76 -15.49
N ILE A 251 8.39 -21.91 -15.15
CA ILE A 251 7.27 -22.09 -14.21
C ILE A 251 7.71 -22.30 -12.76
N TYR A 252 8.95 -21.97 -12.41
CA TYR A 252 9.51 -22.24 -11.08
C TYR A 252 8.70 -21.61 -9.94
N MET A 253 8.14 -20.41 -10.14
CA MET A 253 7.35 -19.73 -9.10
C MET A 253 6.04 -20.47 -8.86
N GLU A 254 5.40 -20.95 -9.92
CA GLU A 254 4.17 -21.73 -9.89
C GLU A 254 4.39 -23.02 -9.11
N ILE A 255 5.45 -23.76 -9.43
CA ILE A 255 5.83 -24.99 -8.72
C ILE A 255 6.06 -24.71 -7.23
N ILE A 256 6.84 -23.67 -6.90
CA ILE A 256 7.15 -23.32 -5.51
C ILE A 256 5.88 -22.95 -4.72
N ILE A 257 5.04 -22.10 -5.29
CA ILE A 257 3.81 -21.61 -4.64
C ILE A 257 2.82 -22.75 -4.45
N LEU A 258 2.59 -23.56 -5.49
CA LEU A 258 1.59 -24.61 -5.45
C LEU A 258 2.03 -25.80 -4.60
N MET A 259 3.32 -26.16 -4.57
CA MET A 259 3.79 -27.20 -3.65
C MET A 259 3.67 -26.74 -2.19
N ALA A 260 4.00 -25.47 -1.90
CA ALA A 260 3.77 -24.91 -0.56
C ALA A 260 2.28 -24.89 -0.21
N TRP A 261 1.41 -24.57 -1.17
CA TRP A 261 -0.04 -24.65 -0.98
C TRP A 261 -0.49 -26.07 -0.65
N SER A 262 -0.01 -27.08 -1.38
CA SER A 262 -0.38 -28.48 -1.13
C SER A 262 0.07 -28.97 0.24
N ILE A 263 1.27 -28.61 0.69
CA ILE A 263 1.73 -28.93 2.05
C ILE A 263 0.81 -28.29 3.10
N TRP A 264 0.37 -27.05 2.86
CA TRP A 264 -0.53 -26.35 3.76
C TRP A 264 -1.93 -26.97 3.81
N THR A 265 -2.50 -27.34 2.66
CA THR A 265 -3.81 -27.99 2.61
C THR A 265 -3.77 -29.35 3.26
N THR A 266 -2.75 -30.18 2.98
CA THR A 266 -2.58 -31.47 3.65
C THR A 266 -2.43 -31.32 5.16
N ARG A 267 -1.67 -30.33 5.65
CA ARG A 267 -1.58 -30.04 7.09
C ARG A 267 -2.94 -29.71 7.70
N ASN A 268 -3.75 -28.90 7.01
CA ASN A 268 -5.06 -28.51 7.51
C ASN A 268 -6.09 -29.64 7.43
N ASP A 269 -6.04 -30.45 6.38
CA ASP A 269 -6.89 -31.63 6.25
C ASP A 269 -6.60 -32.66 7.35
N TRP A 270 -5.33 -32.84 7.72
CA TRP A 270 -4.98 -33.65 8.88
C TRP A 270 -5.57 -33.09 10.19
N ILE A 271 -5.37 -31.80 10.45
CA ILE A 271 -5.74 -31.20 11.75
C ILE A 271 -7.25 -31.03 11.92
N PHE A 272 -7.98 -30.70 10.85
CA PHE A 272 -9.40 -30.34 10.94
C PHE A 272 -10.35 -31.41 10.41
N LYS A 273 -9.83 -32.39 9.66
CA LYS A 273 -10.65 -33.44 9.03
C LYS A 273 -10.10 -34.85 9.27
N GLU A 274 -9.00 -34.98 10.02
CA GLU A 274 -8.36 -36.26 10.34
C GLU A 274 -7.98 -37.07 9.08
N ILE A 275 -7.68 -36.38 7.97
CA ILE A 275 -7.22 -37.03 6.73
C ILE A 275 -5.72 -37.23 6.80
N ASP A 276 -5.28 -38.48 6.70
CA ASP A 276 -3.87 -38.83 6.84
C ASP A 276 -2.95 -38.05 5.87
N PRO A 277 -1.85 -37.46 6.38
CA PRO A 277 -0.92 -36.70 5.55
C PRO A 277 -0.01 -37.63 4.75
N ILE A 278 -0.50 -38.10 3.62
CA ILE A 278 0.23 -38.98 2.70
C ILE A 278 0.93 -38.16 1.62
N VAL A 279 2.23 -38.39 1.42
CA VAL A 279 3.06 -37.66 0.44
C VAL A 279 2.49 -37.78 -0.98
N ASP A 280 2.02 -38.97 -1.36
CA ASP A 280 1.39 -39.21 -2.66
C ASP A 280 0.09 -38.40 -2.85
N SER A 281 -0.74 -38.30 -1.81
CA SER A 281 -1.94 -37.46 -1.84
C SER A 281 -1.59 -35.98 -2.03
N CYS A 282 -0.57 -35.50 -1.32
CA CYS A 282 -0.04 -34.14 -1.51
C CYS A 282 0.50 -33.92 -2.93
N LYS A 283 1.23 -34.89 -3.52
CA LYS A 283 1.71 -34.84 -4.91
C LYS A 283 0.53 -34.78 -5.89
N ARG A 284 -0.50 -35.61 -5.72
CA ARG A 284 -1.71 -35.59 -6.55
C ARG A 284 -2.45 -34.27 -6.47
N HIS A 285 -2.62 -33.71 -5.26
CA HIS A 285 -3.23 -32.39 -5.10
C HIS A 285 -2.42 -31.28 -5.77
N PHE A 286 -1.08 -31.32 -5.64
CA PHE A 286 -0.18 -30.42 -6.36
C PHE A 286 -0.34 -30.54 -7.89
N MET A 287 -0.35 -31.76 -8.43
CA MET A 287 -0.52 -31.99 -9.87
C MET A 287 -1.87 -31.49 -10.37
N ALA A 288 -2.94 -31.69 -9.60
CA ALA A 288 -4.27 -31.18 -9.92
C ALA A 288 -4.29 -29.64 -10.00
N GLU A 289 -3.68 -28.94 -9.05
CA GLU A 289 -3.57 -27.48 -9.08
C GLU A 289 -2.69 -26.97 -10.23
N MET A 290 -1.61 -27.70 -10.58
CA MET A 290 -0.78 -27.39 -11.75
C MET A 290 -1.56 -27.58 -13.07
N PHE A 291 -2.40 -28.61 -13.15
CA PHE A 291 -3.27 -28.84 -14.31
C PHE A 291 -4.35 -27.76 -14.43
N LEU A 292 -5.00 -27.38 -13.33
CA LEU A 292 -5.95 -26.26 -13.32
C LEU A 292 -5.31 -24.92 -13.70
N LEU A 293 -4.02 -24.76 -13.41
CA LEU A 293 -3.25 -23.60 -13.82
C LEU A 293 -3.01 -23.58 -15.34
N SER A 294 -2.72 -24.72 -15.98
CA SER A 294 -2.42 -24.76 -17.42
C SER A 294 -3.56 -24.17 -18.25
N HIS A 295 -4.81 -24.49 -17.90
CA HIS A 295 -6.03 -23.95 -18.53
C HIS A 295 -6.20 -22.42 -18.43
N ARG A 296 -5.45 -21.74 -17.54
CA ARG A 296 -5.55 -20.29 -17.30
C ARG A 296 -4.35 -19.53 -17.84
N THR A 297 -3.41 -20.23 -18.46
CA THR A 297 -2.14 -19.66 -18.93
C THR A 297 -2.07 -19.62 -20.44
N LYS A 298 -1.11 -18.85 -20.97
CA LYS A 298 -0.85 -18.83 -22.41
C LYS A 298 -0.42 -20.23 -22.88
N PRO A 299 -0.70 -20.63 -24.13
CA PRO A 299 -0.36 -21.96 -24.65
C PRO A 299 1.10 -22.35 -24.44
N GLU A 300 2.04 -21.43 -24.61
CA GLU A 300 3.49 -21.65 -24.36
C GLU A 300 3.78 -22.10 -22.92
N LEU A 301 3.11 -21.49 -21.94
CA LEU A 301 3.31 -21.83 -20.53
C LEU A 301 2.58 -23.12 -20.16
N ALA A 302 1.40 -23.34 -20.75
CA ALA A 302 0.66 -24.60 -20.58
C ALA A 302 1.49 -25.79 -21.09
N ALA A 303 2.11 -25.67 -22.26
CA ALA A 303 3.03 -26.68 -22.79
C ALA A 303 4.23 -26.92 -21.85
N ALA A 304 4.83 -25.85 -21.31
CA ALA A 304 5.91 -25.99 -20.33
C ALA A 304 5.46 -26.70 -19.04
N VAL A 305 4.23 -26.48 -18.58
CA VAL A 305 3.63 -27.21 -17.44
C VAL A 305 3.45 -28.68 -17.77
N GLU A 306 2.86 -29.00 -18.91
CA GLU A 306 2.59 -30.38 -19.33
C GLU A 306 3.89 -31.18 -19.51
N THR A 307 4.87 -30.63 -20.24
CA THR A 307 6.18 -31.25 -20.42
C THR A 307 6.88 -31.51 -19.07
N TRP A 308 6.79 -30.55 -18.15
CA TRP A 308 7.40 -30.72 -16.83
C TRP A 308 6.67 -31.78 -16.00
N LEU A 309 5.33 -31.79 -15.99
CA LEU A 309 4.53 -32.79 -15.29
C LEU A 309 4.77 -34.22 -15.81
N GLN A 310 4.99 -34.39 -17.12
CA GLN A 310 5.33 -35.68 -17.72
C GLN A 310 6.72 -36.19 -17.32
N SER A 311 7.60 -35.32 -16.83
CA SER A 311 8.96 -35.69 -16.40
C SER A 311 9.08 -36.15 -14.92
N LEU A 312 7.97 -36.10 -14.16
CA LEU A 312 7.89 -36.37 -12.72
C LEU A 312 7.45 -37.78 -12.33
#